data_AF-A0A7C4W9Y5-F1
#
_entry.id   AF-A0A7C4W9Y5-F1
#
_cell.length_a   1.000
_cell.length_b   1.000
_cell.length_c   1.000
_cell.angle_alpha   90.00
_cell.angle_beta   90.00
_cell.angle_gamma   90.00
#
_symmetry.space_group_name_H-M   'P 1'
#
loop_
_entity.id
_entity.type
_entity.pdbx_description
1 polymer ?
#
loop_
_entity_poly.entity_id
_entity_poly.type
_entity_poly.pdbx_seq_one_letter_code
_entity_poly.pdbx_strand_id
1 'polypeptide(L)' 'MDLQDLKKLERRIKTIRKGAEELTVLASSFPAVERNAKRILATVKMLEINVSDLVPHVPHLKVRRCSMGKEGR' A
#
# COMPACT_ATOMS: atom_id res chain seq x y z
N MET A 1 -9.47 -9.32 -12.47
CA MET A 1 -9.09 -8.24 -11.54
C MET A 1 -8.16 -7.32 -12.28
N ASP A 2 -8.44 -6.02 -12.32
CA ASP A 2 -7.61 -5.05 -13.02
C ASP A 2 -6.62 -4.31 -12.10
N LEU A 3 -5.80 -3.42 -12.66
CA LEU A 3 -4.81 -2.65 -11.90
C LEU A 3 -5.45 -1.69 -10.88
N GLN A 4 -6.64 -1.16 -11.16
CA GLN A 4 -7.35 -0.28 -10.23
C GLN A 4 -7.88 -1.05 -9.03
N ASP A 5 -8.39 -2.26 -9.25
CA ASP A 5 -8.80 -3.18 -8.19
C ASP A 5 -7.61 -3.55 -7.30
N LEU A 6 -6.45 -3.81 -7.89
CA LEU A 6 -5.24 -4.15 -7.13
C LEU A 6 -4.77 -2.98 -6.26
N LYS A 7 -4.77 -1.76 -6.81
CA LYS A 7 -4.47 -0.54 -6.05
C LYS A 7 -5.50 -0.29 -4.93
N LYS A 8 -6.77 -0.61 -5.14
CA LYS A 8 -7.80 -0.52 -4.09
C LYS A 8 -7.52 -1.52 -2.97
N LEU A 9 -7.14 -2.75 -3.32
CA LEU A 9 -6.79 -3.80 -2.36
C LEU A 9 -5.57 -3.40 -1.53
N GLU A 10 -4.49 -2.95 -2.19
CA GLU A 10 -3.28 -2.46 -1.52
C GLU A 10 -3.60 -1.34 -0.53
N ARG A 11 -4.38 -0.34 -0.94
CA ARG A 11 -4.83 0.74 -0.05
C ARG A 11 -5.60 0.22 1.15
N ARG A 12 -6.51 -0.74 0.94
CA ARG A 12 -7.33 -1.29 2.03
C ARG A 12 -6.48 -2.07 3.03
N ILE A 13 -5.50 -2.86 2.56
CA ILE A 13 -4.53 -3.56 3.40
C ILE A 13 -3.75 -2.56 4.27
N LYS A 14 -3.26 -1.45 3.67
CA LYS A 14 -2.57 -0.38 4.41
C LYS A 14 -3.47 0.29 5.46
N THR A 15 -4.76 0.50 5.16
CA THR A 15 -5.72 1.02 6.15
C THR A 15 -5.88 0.07 7.33
N ILE A 16 -6.02 -1.24 7.09
CA ILE A 16 -6.13 -2.24 8.16
C ILE A 16 -4.87 -2.27 9.00
N ARG A 17 -3.69 -2.21 8.37
CA ARG A 17 -2.40 -2.12 9.07
C ARG A 17 -2.40 -0.97 10.06
N LYS A 18 -2.72 0.24 9.59
CA LYS A 18 -2.72 1.45 10.42
C LYS A 18 -3.68 1.32 11.60
N GLY A 19 -4.90 0.83 11.37
CA GLY A 19 -5.86 0.61 12.45
C GLY A 19 -5.36 -0.42 13.48
N ALA A 20 -4.68 -1.48 13.04
CA ALA A 20 -4.09 -2.45 13.95
C ALA A 20 -2.89 -1.89 14.74
N GLU A 21 -2.06 -1.04 14.13
CA GLU A 21 -1.00 -0.30 14.83
C GLU A 21 -1.61 0.64 15.90
N GLU A 22 -2.66 1.38 15.57
CA GLU A 22 -3.38 2.24 16.50
C GLU A 22 -3.96 1.45 17.68
N LEU A 23 -4.53 0.25 17.43
CA LEU A 23 -5.01 -0.64 18.49
C LEU A 23 -3.90 -1.08 19.44
N THR A 24 -2.67 -1.34 18.96
CA THR A 24 -1.56 -1.70 19.86
C THR A 24 -1.18 -0.59 20.83
N VAL A 25 -1.31 0.68 20.40
CA VAL A 25 -1.02 1.85 21.23
C VAL A 25 -2.14 2.10 22.24
N LEU A 26 -3.40 2.12 21.76
CA LEU A 26 -4.57 2.43 22.59
C LEU A 26 -4.89 1.32 23.60
N ALA A 27 -4.57 0.07 23.27
CA ALA A 27 -4.91 -1.09 24.09
C ALA A 27 -3.77 -1.58 24.98
N SER A 28 -2.80 -0.72 25.31
CA SER A 28 -1.67 -1.06 26.19
C SER A 28 -2.09 -1.58 27.57
N SER A 29 -3.28 -1.20 28.05
CA SER A 29 -3.89 -1.71 29.29
C SER A 29 -4.82 -2.92 29.10
N PHE A 30 -5.02 -3.39 27.87
CA PHE A 30 -5.90 -4.51 27.53
C PHE A 30 -5.12 -5.61 26.77
N PRO A 31 -4.44 -6.53 27.49
CA PRO A 31 -3.53 -7.51 26.89
C PRO A 31 -4.18 -8.39 25.82
N ALA A 32 -5.47 -8.69 25.94
CA ALA A 32 -6.19 -9.47 24.93
C ALA A 32 -6.30 -8.72 23.59
N VAL A 33 -6.60 -7.43 23.63
CA VAL A 33 -6.72 -6.58 22.45
C VAL A 33 -5.34 -6.35 21.84
N GLU A 34 -4.32 -6.07 22.65
CA GLU A 34 -2.94 -5.92 22.18
C GLU A 34 -2.44 -7.18 21.45
N ARG A 35 -2.69 -8.37 22.01
CA ARG A 35 -2.33 -9.65 21.37
C ARG A 35 -3.07 -9.86 20.05
N ASN A 36 -4.36 -9.54 19.99
CA ASN A 36 -5.14 -9.64 18.75
C ASN A 36 -4.65 -8.64 17.70
N ALA A 37 -4.33 -7.41 18.09
CA ALA A 37 -3.76 -6.40 17.20
C ALA A 37 -2.42 -6.87 16.60
N LYS A 38 -1.53 -7.45 17.42
CA LYS A 38 -0.28 -8.08 16.94
C LYS A 38 -0.52 -9.21 15.95
N ARG A 39 -1.52 -10.07 16.18
CA ARG A 39 -1.90 -11.15 15.24
C ARG A 39 -2.44 -10.61 13.92
N ILE A 40 -3.24 -9.55 13.97
CA ILE A 40 -3.71 -8.85 12.77
C ILE A 40 -2.52 -8.29 12.00
N LEU A 41 -1.57 -7.62 12.65
CA LEU A 41 -0.37 -7.08 12.00
C LEU A 41 0.46 -8.16 11.29
N ALA A 42 0.66 -9.32 11.92
CA ALA A 42 1.34 -10.45 11.30
C ALA A 42 0.61 -10.95 10.03
N THR A 43 -0.72 -11.05 10.09
CA THR A 43 -1.54 -11.47 8.94
C THR A 43 -1.53 -10.43 7.83
N VAL A 44 -1.65 -9.15 8.19
CA VAL A 44 -1.59 -8.02 7.25
C VAL A 44 -0.24 -7.97 6.56
N LYS A 45 0.87 -8.24 7.28
CA LYS A 45 2.21 -8.31 6.67
C LYS A 45 2.29 -9.37 5.56
N MET A 46 1.64 -10.52 5.75
CA MET A 46 1.55 -11.54 4.70
C MET A 46 0.69 -11.07 3.52
N LEU A 47 -0.42 -10.38 3.77
CA LEU A 47 -1.24 -9.80 2.69
C LEU A 47 -0.48 -8.73 1.90
N GLU A 48 0.34 -7.91 2.57
CA GLU A 48 1.21 -6.94 1.91
C GLU A 48 2.20 -7.61 0.96
N ILE A 49 2.84 -8.71 1.39
CA ILE A 49 3.75 -9.50 0.54
C ILE A 49 3.00 -10.06 -0.67
N ASN A 50 1.86 -10.74 -0.43
CA ASN A 50 1.05 -11.36 -1.48
C ASN A 50 0.56 -10.37 -2.55
N VAL A 51 0.36 -9.10 -2.19
CA VAL A 51 -0.14 -8.06 -3.11
C VAL A 51 0.98 -7.23 -3.73
N SER A 52 2.09 -7.01 -3.02
CA SER A 52 3.21 -6.16 -3.52
C SER A 52 3.85 -6.74 -4.77
N ASP A 53 3.92 -8.07 -4.90
CA ASP A 53 4.47 -8.74 -6.08
C ASP A 53 3.62 -8.52 -7.34
N LEU A 54 2.34 -8.16 -7.17
CA LEU A 54 1.39 -7.97 -8.26
C LEU A 54 1.28 -6.51 -8.72
N VAL A 55 1.65 -5.55 -7.87
CA VAL A 55 1.57 -4.12 -8.22
C VAL A 55 2.79 -3.78 -9.08
N PRO A 56 2.62 -3.51 -10.39
CA PRO A 56 3.75 -3.20 -11.26
C PRO A 56 4.46 -1.97 -10.70
N HIS A 57 5.76 -2.11 -10.42
CA HIS A 57 6.61 -0.95 -10.21
C HIS A 57 6.64 -0.21 -11.54
N VAL A 58 5.88 0.88 -11.65
CA VAL A 58 5.99 1.82 -12.75
C VAL A 58 6.93 2.93 -12.31
N PRO A 59 8.26 2.78 -12.50
CA PRO A 59 9.16 3.88 -12.30
C PRO A 59 8.80 4.92 -13.36
N HIS A 60 8.19 6.01 -12.90
CA HIS A 60 8.13 7.31 -13.55
C HIS A 60 8.12 7.21 -15.08
N LEU A 61 6.93 7.07 -15.67
CA LEU A 61 6.73 7.41 -17.07
C LEU A 61 7.01 8.92 -17.20
N LYS A 62 8.29 9.29 -17.30
CA LYS A 62 8.75 10.62 -17.61
C LYS A 62 8.45 10.78 -19.09
N VAL A 63 7.22 11.17 -19.40
CA VAL A 63 6.80 11.58 -20.74
C VAL A 63 7.79 12.66 -21.17
N ARG A 64 8.78 12.27 -21.97
CA ARG A 64 9.65 13.22 -22.67
C ARG A 64 8.74 13.95 -23.64
N ARG A 65 8.36 15.18 -23.30
CA ARG A 65 7.82 16.11 -24.30
C ARG A 65 8.93 16.32 -25.34
N CYS A 66 8.78 15.69 -26.50
CA CYS A 66 9.53 16.05 -27.68
C CYS A 66 9.04 17.44 -28.09
N SER A 67 9.84 18.47 -27.81
CA SER A 67 9.62 19.79 -28.40
C SER A 67 9.91 19.68 -29.89
N MET A 68 8.86 19.73 -30.70
CA MET A 68 8.97 19.91 -32.15
C MET A 68 9.85 21.14 -32.43
N GLY A 69 10.82 20.95 -33.33
CA GLY A 69 11.89 21.87 -33.60
C GLY A 69 11.43 23.26 -34.03
N LYS A 70 12.26 24.25 -33.69
CA LYS A 70 12.29 25.50 -34.42
C LYS A 70 12.74 25.21 -35.86
N GLU A 71 11.93 25.63 -36.81
CA GLU A 71 12.30 25.82 -38.21
C GLU A 71 11.50 27.07 -38.61
N GLY A 72 12.07 28.20 -39.01
CA GLY A 72 13.39 28.42 -39.57
C GLY A 72 13.31 29.06 -40.95
N ARG A 73 12.42 30.05 -41.19
CA ARG A 73 12.61 31.18 -42.14
C ARG A 73 11.45 32.15 -42.06
#